data_AF-A0A9E2XVC7-F1
#
_entry.id   AF-A0A9E2XVC7-F1
#
_cell.length_a   1.000
_cell.length_b   1.000
_cell.length_c   1.000
_cell.angle_alpha   90.00
_cell.angle_beta   90.00
_cell.angle_gamma   90.00
#
_symmetry.space_group_name_H-M   'P 1'
#
loop_
_entity.id
_entity.type
_entity.pdbx_description
1 polymer ?
#
loop_
_entity_poly.entity_id
_entity_poly.type
_entity_poly.pdbx_seq_one_letter_code
_entity_poly.pdbx_strand_id
1 'polypeptide(L)'
;MGSQGPARSPAGHQDRCRADRRRRARRHLWCRTDPRCARALHRHSGFETSSLRRDWRRPLRHLLGSPLARERLPAGARLHPSARHAGGQSPFQEGRAPQTRKVTLADRIDAALPQTQCTRCGYPDCRSYAEAVANESASINQCPPGGAEGIVRLAAITGRSGLPLSATHGVEGPRTLAVIDEDWCIGCTLCIKACPVDCIVGAPKQMHVIVASQCTGCELCVPACPVDCISLVDVTPGRSGWDAWTEEQAEEARHRHEFRKFRRHREKLENDARLQGKLEAKLADLPAASQITTPAELDRKRAMIEAALARARAKR
;
A
#
# COMPACT_ATOMS: atom_id res chain seq x y z
N MET A 1 -2.81 -10.07 56.42
CA MET A 1 -1.70 -10.67 55.65
C MET A 1 -2.14 -10.80 54.21
N GLY A 2 -1.55 -10.04 53.30
CA GLY A 2 -1.91 -10.03 51.88
C GLY A 2 -0.96 -9.11 51.12
N SER A 3 0.26 -9.60 50.88
CA SER A 3 1.31 -8.89 50.15
C SER A 3 0.98 -8.81 48.66
N GLN A 4 0.86 -7.59 48.13
CA GLN A 4 0.79 -7.33 46.70
C GLN A 4 2.19 -7.45 46.08
N GLY A 5 2.32 -8.25 45.01
CA GLY A 5 3.56 -8.38 44.23
C GLY A 5 3.75 -7.22 43.24
N PRO A 6 5.00 -6.89 42.85
CA PRO A 6 5.28 -5.69 42.07
C PRO A 6 4.92 -5.83 40.59
N ALA A 7 4.36 -4.76 40.03
CA ALA A 7 4.03 -4.60 38.62
C ALA A 7 5.28 -4.60 37.73
N ARG A 8 5.23 -5.32 36.60
CA ARG A 8 6.32 -5.41 35.62
C ARG A 8 6.40 -4.15 34.74
N SER A 9 7.58 -3.56 34.67
CA SER A 9 7.88 -2.32 33.93
C SER A 9 8.03 -2.54 32.40
N PRO A 10 7.53 -1.63 31.54
CA PRO A 10 7.50 -1.78 30.07
C PRO A 10 8.87 -1.74 29.36
N ALA A 11 9.94 -1.37 30.05
CA ALA A 11 11.30 -1.35 29.48
C ALA A 11 11.80 -2.76 29.09
N GLY A 12 11.34 -3.82 29.76
CA GLY A 12 11.86 -5.18 29.56
C GLY A 12 11.42 -5.88 28.26
N HIS A 13 10.43 -5.37 27.54
CA HIS A 13 9.95 -5.98 26.29
C HIS A 13 10.75 -5.52 25.06
N GLN A 14 11.13 -4.24 25.01
CA GLN A 14 11.88 -3.67 23.89
C GLN A 14 13.33 -4.18 23.87
N ASP A 15 13.94 -4.36 25.04
CA ASP A 15 15.28 -4.95 25.17
C ASP A 15 15.31 -6.43 24.76
N ARG A 16 14.22 -7.18 25.01
CA ARG A 16 14.08 -8.57 24.54
C ARG A 16 13.98 -8.65 23.01
N CYS A 17 13.26 -7.73 22.36
CA CYS A 17 13.19 -7.66 20.89
C CYS A 17 14.54 -7.25 20.27
N ARG A 18 15.29 -6.32 20.87
CA ARG A 18 16.65 -5.97 20.41
C ARG A 18 17.64 -7.12 20.60
N ALA A 19 17.54 -7.85 21.71
CA ALA A 19 18.35 -9.04 21.97
C ALA A 19 18.03 -10.18 20.99
N ASP A 20 16.76 -10.37 20.61
CA ASP A 20 16.36 -11.39 19.63
C ASP A 20 16.82 -11.02 18.20
N ARG A 21 16.79 -9.73 17.82
CA ARG A 21 17.39 -9.23 16.57
C ARG A 21 18.90 -9.49 16.50
N ARG A 22 19.64 -9.25 17.59
CA ARG A 22 21.08 -9.56 17.67
C ARG A 22 21.36 -11.06 17.65
N ARG A 23 20.48 -11.90 18.20
CA ARG A 23 20.57 -13.37 18.13
C ARG A 23 20.26 -13.91 16.73
N ARG A 24 19.31 -13.32 15.99
CA ARG A 24 18.99 -13.69 14.60
C ARG A 24 20.09 -13.31 13.62
N ALA A 25 20.66 -12.10 13.74
CA ALA A 25 21.84 -11.69 12.96
C ALA A 25 23.05 -12.63 13.17
N ARG A 26 23.26 -13.10 14.41
CA ARG A 26 24.31 -14.08 14.73
C ARG A 26 24.01 -15.49 14.22
N ARG A 27 22.75 -15.92 14.17
CA ARG A 27 22.35 -17.24 13.63
C ARG A 27 22.58 -17.36 12.12
N HIS A 28 22.36 -16.29 11.36
CA HIS A 28 22.65 -16.27 9.92
C HIS A 28 24.16 -16.21 9.61
N LEU A 29 24.96 -15.60 10.49
CA LEU A 29 26.41 -15.58 10.35
C LEU A 29 27.07 -16.92 10.73
N TRP A 30 26.52 -17.64 11.71
CA TRP A 30 27.06 -18.92 12.18
C TRP A 30 26.73 -20.11 11.26
N CYS A 31 25.64 -20.04 10.49
CA CYS A 31 25.26 -21.10 9.55
C CYS A 31 26.13 -21.15 8.28
N ARG A 32 26.96 -20.12 8.01
CA ARG A 32 27.84 -20.06 6.82
C ARG A 32 29.28 -20.55 7.06
N THR A 33 29.69 -20.82 8.29
CA THR A 33 31.10 -21.11 8.61
C THR A 33 31.37 -22.43 9.34
N ASP A 34 30.35 -23.26 9.60
CA ASP A 34 30.56 -24.58 10.21
C ASP A 34 30.64 -25.72 9.15
N PRO A 35 31.82 -26.33 8.94
CA PRO A 35 31.99 -27.45 8.00
C PRO A 35 31.25 -28.73 8.42
N ARG A 36 30.64 -28.79 9.62
CA ARG A 36 29.85 -29.94 10.09
C ARG A 36 28.39 -29.94 9.60
N CYS A 37 27.88 -28.83 9.05
CA CYS A 37 26.53 -28.77 8.49
C CYS A 37 26.43 -29.36 7.06
N ALA A 38 27.56 -29.47 6.35
CA ALA A 38 27.61 -30.00 4.98
C ALA A 38 27.33 -31.53 4.88
N ARG A 39 27.18 -32.26 6.00
CA ARG A 39 26.88 -33.70 6.01
C ARG A 39 25.47 -34.07 6.51
N ALA A 40 24.65 -33.10 6.90
CA ALA A 40 23.28 -33.36 7.36
C ALA A 40 22.22 -33.34 6.22
N LEU A 41 22.59 -32.91 5.01
CA LEU A 41 21.68 -32.86 3.84
C LEU A 41 21.62 -34.17 3.02
N HIS A 42 22.31 -35.24 3.44
CA HIS A 42 22.38 -36.52 2.70
C HIS A 42 21.70 -37.71 3.39
N ARG A 43 20.82 -37.51 4.37
CA ARG A 43 20.22 -38.64 5.12
C ARG A 43 18.71 -38.60 5.34
N HIS A 44 17.95 -38.08 4.39
CA HIS A 44 16.52 -38.38 4.24
C HIS A 44 16.12 -38.43 2.75
N SER A 45 16.65 -39.40 2.01
CA SER A 45 16.09 -39.85 0.72
C SER A 45 15.79 -41.34 0.83
N GLY A 46 14.61 -41.63 1.37
CA GLY A 46 14.06 -42.97 1.51
C GLY A 46 12.55 -42.87 1.44
N PHE A 47 12.03 -42.57 0.25
CA PHE A 47 10.64 -42.85 -0.08
C PHE A 47 10.58 -43.26 -1.54
N GLU A 48 10.19 -44.52 -1.73
CA GLU A 48 10.14 -45.22 -3.00
C GLU A 48 9.19 -44.56 -3.99
N THR A 49 9.63 -44.63 -5.25
CA THR A 49 8.94 -44.21 -6.45
C THR A 49 7.88 -45.24 -6.84
N SER A 50 6.60 -44.89 -6.76
CA SER A 50 5.55 -45.61 -7.50
C SER A 50 4.27 -44.79 -7.59
N SER A 51 3.81 -44.61 -8.83
CA SER A 51 2.50 -44.07 -9.27
C SER A 51 2.32 -42.55 -9.30
N LEU A 52 1.97 -42.08 -10.51
CA LEU A 52 1.29 -40.82 -10.84
C LEU A 52 2.14 -39.53 -10.88
N ARG A 53 3.15 -39.50 -11.76
CA ARG A 53 3.53 -38.26 -12.45
C ARG A 53 2.76 -38.16 -13.76
N ARG A 54 1.80 -37.22 -13.85
CA ARG A 54 1.29 -36.74 -15.14
C ARG A 54 2.32 -35.78 -15.71
N ASP A 55 2.93 -36.24 -16.80
CA ASP A 55 4.03 -35.64 -17.51
C ASP A 55 3.49 -34.57 -18.48
N TRP A 56 3.58 -33.28 -18.13
CA TRP A 56 3.14 -32.15 -18.97
C TRP A 56 4.21 -31.70 -19.98
N ARG A 57 5.12 -32.60 -20.39
CA ARG A 57 6.10 -32.32 -21.44
C ARG A 57 6.22 -33.52 -22.38
N ARG A 58 5.39 -33.54 -23.42
CA ARG A 58 5.72 -34.25 -24.66
C ARG A 58 5.54 -33.34 -25.88
N PRO A 59 6.50 -33.36 -26.82
CA PRO A 59 6.46 -32.57 -28.04
C PRO A 59 5.64 -33.29 -29.10
N LEU A 60 4.67 -32.61 -29.70
CA LEU A 60 3.95 -33.09 -30.89
C LEU A 60 4.80 -32.80 -32.14
N ARG A 61 5.73 -33.71 -32.45
CA ARG A 61 6.26 -33.90 -33.79
C ARG A 61 5.77 -35.25 -34.27
N HIS A 62 4.71 -35.25 -35.09
CA HIS A 62 4.44 -36.22 -36.16
C HIS A 62 3.13 -35.80 -36.79
N LEU A 63 3.20 -35.30 -38.03
CA LEU A 63 2.23 -35.39 -39.12
C LEU A 63 2.71 -34.45 -40.23
N LEU A 64 3.59 -34.96 -41.09
CA LEU A 64 3.88 -34.39 -42.41
C LEU A 64 3.46 -35.42 -43.47
N GLY A 65 2.78 -34.92 -44.50
CA GLY A 65 2.29 -35.63 -45.69
C GLY A 65 0.76 -35.69 -45.71
N SER A 66 0.02 -35.11 -46.66
CA SER A 66 0.33 -34.66 -48.02
C SER A 66 -0.82 -33.76 -48.56
N PRO A 67 -0.70 -33.18 -49.79
CA PRO A 67 -1.28 -31.88 -50.19
C PRO A 67 -2.67 -31.98 -50.85
N LEU A 68 -3.15 -30.85 -51.40
CA LEU A 68 -4.44 -30.53 -52.09
C LEU A 68 -5.35 -29.70 -51.15
N ALA A 69 -5.90 -28.53 -51.47
CA ALA A 69 -6.06 -27.81 -52.73
C ALA A 69 -6.12 -26.29 -52.44
N ARG A 70 -5.64 -25.49 -53.40
CA ARG A 70 -5.89 -24.05 -53.49
C ARG A 70 -7.36 -23.86 -53.84
N GLU A 71 -8.16 -23.34 -52.92
CA GLU A 71 -9.48 -22.78 -53.25
C GLU A 71 -9.46 -21.26 -53.15
N ARG A 72 -9.98 -20.66 -54.22
CA ARG A 72 -10.03 -19.23 -54.50
C ARG A 72 -11.13 -18.58 -53.65
N LEU A 73 -10.84 -17.40 -53.10
CA LEU A 73 -11.84 -16.50 -52.53
C LEU A 73 -12.76 -15.98 -53.65
N PRO A 74 -14.10 -16.14 -53.55
CA PRO A 74 -15.02 -15.45 -54.46
C PRO A 74 -15.21 -14.00 -54.00
N ALA A 75 -15.06 -13.08 -54.94
CA ALA A 75 -15.43 -11.69 -54.84
C ALA A 75 -16.96 -11.53 -54.78
N GLY A 76 -17.43 -10.59 -53.95
CA GLY A 76 -18.80 -10.04 -54.06
C GLY A 76 -19.65 -10.16 -52.81
N ALA A 77 -19.39 -9.33 -51.80
CA ALA A 77 -20.38 -8.99 -50.78
C ALA A 77 -20.81 -7.53 -51.00
N ARG A 78 -22.02 -7.36 -51.55
CA ARG A 78 -22.65 -6.06 -51.76
C ARG A 78 -23.08 -5.50 -50.40
N LEU A 79 -22.64 -4.29 -50.07
CA LEU A 79 -23.16 -3.55 -48.92
C LEU A 79 -24.55 -3.01 -49.27
N HIS A 80 -25.57 -3.49 -48.55
CA HIS A 80 -26.91 -2.90 -48.57
C HIS A 80 -26.96 -1.65 -47.68
N PRO A 81 -27.56 -0.53 -48.11
CA PRO A 81 -27.76 0.64 -47.27
C PRO A 81 -29.13 0.57 -46.58
N SER A 82 -29.15 0.37 -45.26
CA SER A 82 -30.32 0.58 -44.39
C SER A 82 -29.82 0.54 -42.95
N ALA A 83 -30.19 1.37 -41.99
CA ALA A 83 -31.23 2.38 -41.90
C ALA A 83 -30.72 3.51 -41.00
N ARG A 84 -31.24 4.72 -41.19
CA ARG A 84 -31.03 5.86 -40.31
C ARG A 84 -31.60 5.53 -38.93
N HIS A 85 -30.74 5.30 -37.94
CA HIS A 85 -31.17 5.31 -36.55
C HIS A 85 -31.30 6.76 -36.08
N ALA A 86 -32.55 7.10 -35.74
CA ALA A 86 -32.95 8.32 -35.08
C ALA A 86 -32.15 8.51 -33.77
N GLY A 87 -31.83 9.77 -33.50
CA GLY A 87 -30.97 10.18 -32.39
C GLY A 87 -31.48 9.74 -31.03
N GLY A 88 -30.71 8.88 -30.37
CA GLY A 88 -30.68 8.78 -28.91
C GLY A 88 -29.58 9.70 -28.42
N GLN A 89 -29.97 10.86 -27.87
CA GLN A 89 -29.04 11.77 -27.22
C GLN A 89 -28.45 11.07 -25.98
N SER A 90 -27.15 10.88 -26.02
CA SER A 90 -26.34 10.41 -24.90
C SER A 90 -26.53 11.32 -23.68
N PRO A 91 -26.74 10.80 -22.46
CA PRO A 91 -26.87 11.60 -21.25
C PRO A 91 -25.50 12.08 -20.71
N PHE A 92 -24.42 11.94 -21.48
CA PHE A 92 -23.13 12.54 -21.16
C PHE A 92 -23.20 14.03 -21.47
N GLN A 93 -23.75 14.78 -20.52
CA GLN A 93 -23.80 16.23 -20.54
C GLN A 93 -22.43 16.83 -20.83
N GLU A 94 -22.41 17.59 -21.92
CA GLU A 94 -21.49 18.69 -22.14
C GLU A 94 -21.52 19.65 -20.94
N GLY A 95 -20.36 20.17 -20.54
CA GLY A 95 -20.31 21.43 -19.80
C GLY A 95 -19.59 21.43 -18.46
N ARG A 96 -18.26 21.26 -18.46
CA ARG A 96 -17.36 22.20 -17.77
C ARG A 96 -15.94 22.05 -18.34
N ALA A 97 -15.46 23.07 -19.05
CA ALA A 97 -14.04 23.18 -19.33
C ALA A 97 -13.26 23.13 -18.00
N PRO A 98 -12.15 22.37 -17.89
CA PRO A 98 -11.36 22.33 -16.68
C PRO A 98 -10.85 23.74 -16.38
N GLN A 99 -11.37 24.35 -15.32
CA GLN A 99 -10.89 25.65 -14.88
C GLN A 99 -9.44 25.47 -14.42
N THR A 100 -8.51 26.16 -15.08
CA THR A 100 -7.09 26.13 -14.74
C THR A 100 -6.89 26.76 -13.35
N ARG A 101 -6.83 25.91 -12.33
CA ARG A 101 -6.52 26.31 -10.96
C ARG A 101 -5.12 26.94 -10.93
N LYS A 102 -4.99 28.11 -10.33
CA LYS A 102 -3.69 28.78 -10.11
C LYS A 102 -2.81 27.89 -9.23
N VAL A 103 -1.60 27.59 -9.71
CA VAL A 103 -0.59 26.82 -8.97
C VAL A 103 -0.12 27.64 -7.75
N THR A 104 -0.19 27.04 -6.57
CA THR A 104 0.19 27.66 -5.30
C THR A 104 1.65 27.37 -4.93
N LEU A 105 2.20 28.06 -3.93
CA LEU A 105 3.54 27.76 -3.40
C LEU A 105 3.60 26.32 -2.84
N ALA A 106 2.56 25.89 -2.12
CA ALA A 106 2.47 24.52 -1.62
C ALA A 106 2.47 23.49 -2.75
N ASP A 107 1.80 23.77 -3.88
CA ASP A 107 1.83 22.87 -5.05
C ASP A 107 3.25 22.74 -5.63
N ARG A 108 4.01 23.84 -5.69
CA ARG A 108 5.41 23.81 -6.16
C ARG A 108 6.32 23.05 -5.22
N ILE A 109 6.16 23.25 -3.91
CA ILE A 109 6.92 22.54 -2.88
C ILE A 109 6.60 21.04 -2.92
N ASP A 110 5.32 20.69 -2.95
CA ASP A 110 4.88 19.29 -3.02
C ASP A 110 5.46 18.59 -4.27
N ALA A 111 5.41 19.24 -5.43
CA ALA A 111 6.03 18.72 -6.65
C ALA A 111 7.54 18.47 -6.51
N ALA A 112 8.25 19.26 -5.69
CA ALA A 112 9.68 19.13 -5.48
C ALA A 112 10.09 18.16 -4.37
N LEU A 113 9.14 17.47 -3.72
CA LEU A 113 9.41 16.45 -2.69
C LEU A 113 9.54 15.04 -3.30
N PRO A 114 10.31 14.12 -2.69
CA PRO A 114 10.53 12.78 -3.28
C PRO A 114 9.28 11.88 -3.26
N GLN A 115 8.19 12.39 -2.69
CA GLN A 115 6.87 11.75 -2.65
C GLN A 115 6.88 10.34 -2.03
N THR A 116 7.80 10.09 -1.08
CA THR A 116 7.87 8.82 -0.35
C THR A 116 6.68 8.57 0.56
N GLN A 117 6.03 9.63 1.06
CA GLN A 117 4.96 9.56 2.07
C GLN A 117 5.38 8.83 3.36
N CYS A 118 6.66 8.94 3.75
CA CYS A 118 7.25 8.19 4.86
C CYS A 118 6.98 8.77 6.26
N THR A 119 6.36 9.95 6.35
CA THR A 119 6.03 10.67 7.60
C THR A 119 7.22 11.00 8.51
N ARG A 120 8.48 10.85 8.05
CA ARG A 120 9.68 11.11 8.86
C ARG A 120 9.84 12.58 9.28
N CYS A 121 9.27 13.50 8.51
CA CYS A 121 9.20 14.92 8.84
C CYS A 121 8.16 15.26 9.92
N GLY A 122 7.40 14.28 10.43
CA GLY A 122 6.34 14.49 11.43
C GLY A 122 4.97 14.84 10.86
N TYR A 123 4.86 15.05 9.54
CA TYR A 123 3.59 15.29 8.84
C TYR A 123 2.98 13.99 8.29
N PRO A 124 1.65 13.91 8.13
CA PRO A 124 0.97 12.69 7.69
C PRO A 124 1.23 12.33 6.22
N ASP A 125 1.55 13.30 5.37
CA ASP A 125 1.92 13.11 3.97
C ASP A 125 2.82 14.26 3.47
N CYS A 126 3.40 14.08 2.28
CA CYS A 126 4.26 15.08 1.64
C CYS A 126 3.50 16.40 1.40
N ARG A 127 2.21 16.33 1.07
CA ARG A 127 1.35 17.49 0.86
C ARG A 127 1.23 18.35 2.13
N SER A 128 0.98 17.73 3.27
CA SER A 128 0.86 18.43 4.56
C SER A 128 2.17 19.08 4.96
N TYR A 129 3.31 18.43 4.69
CA TYR A 129 4.63 19.06 4.88
C TYR A 129 4.82 20.26 3.94
N ALA A 130 4.44 20.12 2.67
CA ALA A 130 4.53 21.20 1.70
C ALA A 130 3.70 22.43 2.09
N GLU A 131 2.48 22.21 2.59
CA GLU A 131 1.61 23.26 3.13
C GLU A 131 2.23 23.93 4.36
N ALA A 132 2.82 23.14 5.26
CA ALA A 132 3.50 23.66 6.45
C ALA A 132 4.77 24.46 6.12
N VAL A 133 5.50 24.08 5.06
CA VAL A 133 6.63 24.87 4.58
C VAL A 133 6.12 26.17 3.95
N ALA A 134 5.08 26.10 3.11
CA ALA A 134 4.50 27.25 2.41
C ALA A 134 3.93 28.30 3.37
N ASN A 135 3.36 27.88 4.49
CA ASN A 135 2.82 28.77 5.52
C ASN A 135 3.85 29.12 6.63
N GLU A 136 5.10 28.71 6.45
CA GLU A 136 6.23 28.99 7.36
C GLU A 136 6.13 28.36 8.76
N SER A 137 5.23 27.40 8.96
CA SER A 137 5.16 26.62 10.21
C SER A 137 6.16 25.46 10.26
N ALA A 138 6.80 25.13 9.14
CA ALA A 138 7.87 24.14 9.04
C ALA A 138 9.12 24.67 8.31
N SER A 139 10.28 24.14 8.71
CA SER A 139 11.56 24.39 8.06
C SER A 139 11.73 23.51 6.81
N ILE A 140 12.51 23.98 5.82
CA ILE A 140 12.75 23.27 4.55
C ILE A 140 13.70 22.05 4.68
N ASN A 141 14.30 21.83 5.84
CA ASN A 141 15.33 20.82 6.09
C ASN A 141 14.85 19.61 6.89
N GLN A 142 13.58 19.24 6.78
CA GLN A 142 12.98 18.16 7.60
C GLN A 142 12.73 16.86 6.81
N CYS A 143 13.12 16.77 5.53
CA CYS A 143 12.86 15.62 4.67
C CYS A 143 14.14 14.77 4.43
N PRO A 144 14.38 13.70 5.21
CA PRO A 144 15.55 12.85 5.01
C PRO A 144 15.64 12.19 3.62
N PRO A 145 14.53 11.70 3.02
CA PRO A 145 14.58 11.19 1.64
C PRO A 145 14.90 12.26 0.59
N GLY A 146 14.72 13.55 0.92
CA GLY A 146 15.13 14.64 0.04
C GLY A 146 16.62 14.96 0.19
N GLY A 147 17.18 14.76 1.39
CA GLY A 147 18.59 14.99 1.64
C GLY A 147 19.04 16.43 1.40
N ALA A 148 20.33 16.63 1.23
CA ALA A 148 20.92 17.95 0.93
C ALA A 148 20.36 18.56 -0.35
N GLU A 149 20.27 17.78 -1.43
CA GLU A 149 19.76 18.26 -2.72
C GLU A 149 18.28 18.68 -2.65
N GLY A 150 17.46 17.92 -1.93
CA GLY A 150 16.06 18.29 -1.68
C GLY A 150 15.95 19.64 -0.95
N ILE A 151 16.87 19.93 -0.02
CA ILE A 151 16.88 21.22 0.68
C ILE A 151 17.24 22.36 -0.27
N VAL A 152 18.21 22.16 -1.16
CA VAL A 152 18.57 23.13 -2.19
C VAL A 152 17.37 23.43 -3.10
N ARG A 153 16.68 22.38 -3.56
CA ARG A 153 15.46 22.52 -4.38
C ARG A 153 14.39 23.33 -3.66
N LEU A 154 14.12 23.02 -2.38
CA LEU A 154 13.13 23.75 -1.58
C LEU A 154 13.55 25.20 -1.32
N ALA A 155 14.81 25.45 -0.99
CA ALA A 155 15.37 26.78 -0.80
C ALA A 155 15.14 27.67 -2.03
N ALA A 156 15.40 27.15 -3.24
CA ALA A 156 15.16 27.85 -4.49
C ALA A 156 13.66 28.17 -4.73
N ILE A 157 12.76 27.27 -4.32
CA ILE A 157 11.31 27.48 -4.45
C ILE A 157 10.78 28.51 -3.45
N THR A 158 11.24 28.45 -2.21
CA THR A 158 10.75 29.28 -1.10
C THR A 158 11.50 30.61 -0.96
N GLY A 159 12.65 30.77 -1.61
CA GLY A 159 13.53 31.92 -1.43
C GLY A 159 14.21 31.97 -0.05
N ARG A 160 14.35 30.81 0.62
CA ARG A 160 14.93 30.71 1.97
C ARG A 160 16.38 30.25 1.88
N SER A 161 17.19 30.55 2.90
CA SER A 161 18.56 30.04 2.96
C SER A 161 18.58 28.52 3.21
N GLY A 162 19.49 27.81 2.54
CA GLY A 162 19.71 26.39 2.76
C GLY A 162 20.21 26.10 4.19
N LEU A 163 19.67 25.07 4.82
CA LEU A 163 20.09 24.60 6.14
C LEU A 163 20.59 23.15 6.03
N PRO A 164 21.47 22.68 6.93
CA PRO A 164 21.77 21.24 7.02
C PRO A 164 20.50 20.44 7.32
N LEU A 165 20.44 19.18 6.85
CA LEU A 165 19.34 18.28 7.18
C LEU A 165 19.15 18.19 8.70
N SER A 166 17.91 18.33 9.15
CA SER A 166 17.54 18.28 10.56
C SER A 166 17.77 16.88 11.14
N ALA A 167 18.72 16.77 12.07
CA ALA A 167 19.08 15.52 12.72
C ALA A 167 17.93 14.86 13.51
N THR A 168 16.88 15.62 13.87
CA THR A 168 15.71 15.08 14.57
C THR A 168 14.77 14.29 13.66
N HIS A 169 14.83 14.51 12.35
CA HIS A 169 13.92 13.87 11.38
C HIS A 169 14.52 12.63 10.71
N GLY A 170 15.82 12.39 10.91
CA GLY A 170 16.53 11.21 10.43
C GLY A 170 17.80 11.57 9.68
N VAL A 171 18.34 10.58 8.97
CA VAL A 171 19.56 10.71 8.18
C VAL A 171 19.25 10.55 6.70
N GLU A 172 20.02 11.24 5.87
CA GLU A 172 20.04 11.02 4.44
C GLU A 172 20.63 9.63 4.15
N GLY A 173 20.05 8.92 3.18
CA GLY A 173 20.50 7.60 2.77
C GLY A 173 19.96 7.20 1.40
N PRO A 174 20.36 6.04 0.89
CA PRO A 174 19.88 5.54 -0.39
C PRO A 174 18.40 5.16 -0.34
N ARG A 175 17.78 5.07 -1.51
CA ARG A 175 16.43 4.55 -1.64
C ARG A 175 16.45 3.04 -1.43
N THR A 176 15.56 2.56 -0.56
CA THR A 176 15.38 1.14 -0.29
C THR A 176 14.09 0.62 -0.90
N LEU A 177 14.02 -0.69 -1.11
CA LEU A 177 12.85 -1.41 -1.60
C LEU A 177 12.47 -2.48 -0.59
N ALA A 178 11.18 -2.54 -0.26
CA ALA A 178 10.65 -3.58 0.61
C ALA A 178 10.59 -4.92 -0.13
N VAL A 179 10.98 -6.01 0.53
CA VAL A 179 10.86 -7.39 0.05
C VAL A 179 10.13 -8.20 1.10
N ILE A 180 9.10 -8.94 0.70
CA ILE A 180 8.33 -9.82 1.58
C ILE A 180 8.88 -11.25 1.44
N ASP A 181 9.21 -11.87 2.56
CA ASP A 181 9.55 -13.28 2.63
C ASP A 181 8.27 -14.12 2.52
N GLU A 182 8.19 -14.93 1.46
CA GLU A 182 7.02 -15.73 1.10
C GLU A 182 6.74 -16.83 2.11
N ASP A 183 7.78 -17.42 2.71
CA ASP A 183 7.65 -18.55 3.63
C ASP A 183 7.04 -18.14 4.97
N TRP A 184 7.13 -16.85 5.31
CA TRP A 184 6.67 -16.31 6.58
C TRP A 184 5.37 -15.50 6.46
N CYS A 185 5.00 -15.10 5.25
CA CYS A 185 3.84 -14.24 5.04
C CYS A 185 2.52 -14.97 5.32
N ILE A 186 1.80 -14.53 6.36
CA ILE A 186 0.51 -15.12 6.75
C ILE A 186 -0.73 -14.50 6.05
N GLY A 187 -0.54 -13.58 5.10
CA GLY A 187 -1.66 -12.97 4.37
C GLY A 187 -2.60 -12.11 5.23
N CYS A 188 -2.09 -11.41 6.26
CA CYS A 188 -2.91 -10.63 7.21
C CYS A 188 -3.45 -9.28 6.68
N THR A 189 -3.02 -8.84 5.50
CA THR A 189 -3.33 -7.56 4.83
C THR A 189 -2.91 -6.25 5.54
N LEU A 190 -2.23 -6.29 6.69
CA LEU A 190 -1.83 -5.08 7.41
C LEU A 190 -0.83 -4.22 6.63
N CYS A 191 0.13 -4.84 5.95
CA CYS A 191 1.10 -4.13 5.10
C CYS A 191 0.43 -3.42 3.92
N ILE A 192 -0.60 -4.00 3.30
CA ILE A 192 -1.41 -3.37 2.23
C ILE A 192 -2.09 -2.10 2.77
N LYS A 193 -2.63 -2.16 4.00
CA LYS A 193 -3.24 -0.99 4.64
C LYS A 193 -2.20 0.08 5.00
N ALA A 194 -0.96 -0.29 5.29
CA ALA A 194 0.10 0.67 5.61
C ALA A 194 0.72 1.33 4.36
N CYS A 195 0.75 0.65 3.21
CA CYS A 195 1.40 1.15 2.00
C CYS A 195 0.71 2.42 1.45
N PRO A 196 1.38 3.57 1.40
CA PRO A 196 0.76 4.83 0.97
C PRO A 196 0.56 4.94 -0.55
N VAL A 197 1.17 4.06 -1.34
CA VAL A 197 1.14 4.06 -2.82
C VAL A 197 0.55 2.79 -3.41
N ASP A 198 -0.10 1.94 -2.59
CA ASP A 198 -0.73 0.68 -3.03
C ASP A 198 0.20 -0.24 -3.87
N CYS A 199 1.50 -0.31 -3.56
CA CYS A 199 2.44 -1.17 -4.30
C CYS A 199 2.45 -2.63 -3.83
N ILE A 200 1.68 -2.98 -2.78
CA ILE A 200 1.63 -4.33 -2.23
C ILE A 200 0.39 -5.05 -2.77
N VAL A 201 0.60 -6.20 -3.41
CA VAL A 201 -0.46 -6.99 -4.04
C VAL A 201 -0.63 -8.31 -3.30
N GLY A 202 -1.89 -8.72 -3.12
CA GLY A 202 -2.27 -10.02 -2.59
C GLY A 202 -3.67 -9.96 -1.98
N ALA A 203 -4.06 -11.00 -1.25
CA ALA A 203 -5.42 -11.15 -0.71
C ALA A 203 -5.39 -11.72 0.71
N PRO A 204 -6.48 -11.60 1.49
CA PRO A 204 -6.57 -12.24 2.79
C PRO A 204 -6.24 -13.73 2.71
N LYS A 205 -5.36 -14.19 3.61
CA LYS A 205 -4.86 -15.58 3.66
C LYS A 205 -4.09 -16.02 2.41
N GLN A 206 -3.64 -15.07 1.59
CA GLN A 206 -2.73 -15.30 0.48
C GLN A 206 -1.45 -14.51 0.70
N MET A 207 -0.35 -15.04 0.19
CA MET A 207 0.95 -14.36 0.23
C MET A 207 0.86 -13.00 -0.48
N HIS A 208 1.54 -12.00 0.06
CA HIS A 208 1.64 -10.69 -0.58
C HIS A 208 3.00 -10.49 -1.23
N VAL A 209 3.03 -9.71 -2.30
CA VAL A 209 4.24 -9.35 -3.06
C VAL A 209 4.33 -7.83 -3.24
N ILE A 210 5.55 -7.33 -3.39
CA ILE A 210 5.82 -5.91 -3.66
C ILE A 210 5.99 -5.71 -5.16
N VAL A 211 5.24 -4.79 -5.74
CA VAL A 211 5.50 -4.29 -7.09
C VAL A 211 6.67 -3.33 -7.02
N ALA A 212 7.86 -3.84 -7.35
CA ALA A 212 9.14 -3.18 -7.15
C ALA A 212 9.20 -1.75 -7.72
N SER A 213 8.70 -1.56 -8.94
CA SER A 213 8.71 -0.27 -9.63
C SER A 213 7.88 0.81 -8.93
N GLN A 214 6.91 0.41 -8.12
CA GLN A 214 5.98 1.32 -7.43
C GLN A 214 6.34 1.52 -5.94
N CYS A 215 7.34 0.80 -5.44
CA CYS A 215 7.76 0.90 -4.05
C CYS A 215 8.60 2.16 -3.83
N THR A 216 8.16 3.01 -2.90
CA THR A 216 8.86 4.26 -2.56
C THR A 216 9.91 4.11 -1.46
N GLY A 217 10.07 2.93 -0.87
CA GLY A 217 10.97 2.76 0.27
C GLY A 217 10.53 3.55 1.51
N CYS A 218 9.23 3.78 1.70
CA CYS A 218 8.70 4.53 2.85
C CYS A 218 8.79 3.78 4.19
N GLU A 219 9.03 2.47 4.15
CA GLU A 219 9.20 1.57 5.31
C GLU A 219 7.98 1.42 6.23
N LEU A 220 6.87 2.09 5.96
CA LEU A 220 5.65 2.02 6.78
C LEU A 220 5.07 0.60 6.92
N CYS A 221 5.35 -0.29 5.97
CA CYS A 221 4.91 -1.68 6.02
C CYS A 221 5.71 -2.54 7.01
N VAL A 222 6.96 -2.19 7.30
CA VAL A 222 7.86 -2.98 8.17
C VAL A 222 7.26 -3.13 9.58
N PRO A 223 6.95 -2.05 10.32
CA PRO A 223 6.34 -2.17 11.64
C PRO A 223 4.89 -2.70 11.60
N ALA A 224 4.22 -2.65 10.45
CA ALA A 224 2.87 -3.16 10.30
C ALA A 224 2.82 -4.71 10.18
N CYS A 225 3.94 -5.36 9.90
CA CYS A 225 3.99 -6.80 9.72
C CYS A 225 4.10 -7.54 11.07
N PRO A 226 3.07 -8.31 11.48
CA PRO A 226 3.05 -8.95 12.80
C PRO A 226 4.03 -10.13 12.92
N VAL A 227 4.53 -10.64 11.80
CA VAL A 227 5.46 -11.77 11.71
C VAL A 227 6.86 -11.34 11.26
N ASP A 228 7.12 -10.03 11.12
CA ASP A 228 8.42 -9.44 10.78
C ASP A 228 9.05 -10.03 9.50
N CYS A 229 8.23 -10.34 8.49
CA CYS A 229 8.67 -10.98 7.24
C CYS A 229 9.08 -9.98 6.13
N ILE A 230 9.34 -8.71 6.46
CA ILE A 230 9.64 -7.67 5.46
C ILE A 230 11.05 -7.17 5.67
N SER A 231 11.89 -7.26 4.64
CA SER A 231 13.24 -6.72 4.61
C SER A 231 13.35 -5.52 3.66
N LEU A 232 14.42 -4.74 3.79
CA LEU A 232 14.71 -3.57 2.95
C LEU A 232 16.02 -3.82 2.20
N VAL A 233 15.99 -3.58 0.89
CA VAL A 233 17.15 -3.75 0.00
C VAL A 233 17.49 -2.40 -0.62
N ASP A 234 18.75 -2.02 -0.62
CA ASP A 234 19.23 -0.83 -1.34
C ASP A 234 19.08 -1.03 -2.86
N VAL A 235 18.43 -0.07 -3.53
CA VAL A 235 18.21 -0.08 -4.98
C VAL A 235 18.86 1.10 -5.70
N THR A 236 19.56 1.97 -4.96
CA THR A 236 20.30 3.10 -5.51
C THR A 236 21.69 3.23 -4.85
N PRO A 237 22.53 2.19 -4.94
CA PRO A 237 23.84 2.21 -4.30
C PRO A 237 24.65 3.40 -4.80
N GLY A 238 25.20 4.18 -3.87
CA GLY A 238 25.98 5.39 -4.16
C GLY A 238 25.17 6.64 -4.51
N ARG A 239 23.83 6.59 -4.48
CA ARG A 239 22.96 7.77 -4.60
C ARG A 239 22.04 7.87 -3.38
N SER A 240 21.86 9.07 -2.86
CA SER A 240 21.04 9.36 -1.67
C SER A 240 20.21 10.61 -1.86
N GLY A 241 19.30 10.89 -0.92
CA GLY A 241 18.47 12.09 -0.97
C GLY A 241 17.67 12.15 -2.27
N TRP A 242 17.55 13.35 -2.83
CA TRP A 242 16.87 13.56 -4.12
C TRP A 242 17.56 12.82 -5.27
N ASP A 243 18.89 12.68 -5.26
CA ASP A 243 19.65 12.02 -6.34
C ASP A 243 19.34 10.51 -6.47
N ALA A 244 18.70 9.92 -5.45
CA ALA A 244 18.18 8.56 -5.51
C ALA A 244 16.88 8.44 -6.35
N TRP A 245 16.32 9.55 -6.82
CA TRP A 245 15.04 9.64 -7.51
C TRP A 245 15.15 10.31 -8.88
N THR A 246 14.28 9.92 -9.79
CA THR A 246 13.96 10.75 -10.96
C THR A 246 12.68 11.54 -10.72
N GLU A 247 12.48 12.61 -11.48
CA GLU A 247 11.26 13.42 -11.40
C GLU A 247 10.01 12.57 -11.72
N GLU A 248 10.11 11.69 -12.71
CA GLU A 248 9.03 10.79 -13.12
C GLU A 248 8.67 9.80 -12.02
N GLN A 249 9.66 9.28 -11.28
CA GLN A 249 9.41 8.37 -10.16
C GLN A 249 8.71 9.07 -9.00
N ALA A 250 9.12 10.30 -8.68
CA ALA A 250 8.47 11.10 -7.64
C ALA A 250 7.03 11.47 -8.06
N GLU A 251 6.81 11.82 -9.32
CA GLU A 251 5.49 12.11 -9.87
C GLU A 251 4.58 10.88 -9.89
N GLU A 252 5.07 9.71 -10.33
CA GLU A 252 4.30 8.47 -10.28
C GLU A 252 3.90 8.13 -8.83
N ALA A 253 4.83 8.24 -7.89
CA ALA A 253 4.56 8.03 -6.47
C ALA A 253 3.47 8.98 -5.94
N ARG A 254 3.53 10.27 -6.31
CA ARG A 254 2.49 11.26 -5.99
C ARG A 254 1.13 10.85 -6.55
N HIS A 255 1.05 10.53 -7.83
CA HIS A 255 -0.20 10.15 -8.50
C HIS A 255 -0.83 8.91 -7.87
N ARG A 256 -0.01 7.90 -7.54
CA ARG A 256 -0.48 6.69 -6.85
C ARG A 256 -1.00 6.99 -5.46
N HIS A 257 -0.31 7.85 -4.71
CA HIS A 257 -0.76 8.26 -3.38
C HIS A 257 -2.10 9.00 -3.44
N GLU A 258 -2.24 9.96 -4.35
CA GLU A 258 -3.49 10.70 -4.55
C GLU A 258 -4.63 9.78 -5.00
N PHE A 259 -4.37 8.86 -5.94
CA PHE A 259 -5.36 7.88 -6.37
C PHE A 259 -5.81 6.98 -5.22
N ARG A 260 -4.86 6.55 -4.36
CA ARG A 260 -5.20 5.79 -3.15
C ARG A 260 -6.06 6.62 -2.20
N LYS A 261 -5.72 7.88 -1.93
CA LYS A 261 -6.52 8.77 -1.06
C LYS A 261 -7.94 8.92 -1.61
N PHE A 262 -8.07 9.18 -2.90
CA PHE A 262 -9.36 9.25 -3.58
C PHE A 262 -10.17 7.95 -3.43
N ARG A 263 -9.58 6.80 -3.74
CA ARG A 263 -10.22 5.48 -3.61
C ARG A 263 -10.69 5.23 -2.19
N ARG A 264 -9.83 5.47 -1.19
CA ARG A 264 -10.13 5.28 0.24
C ARG A 264 -11.22 6.21 0.73
N HIS A 265 -11.24 7.45 0.26
CA HIS A 265 -12.27 8.42 0.60
C HIS A 265 -13.64 7.96 0.05
N ARG A 266 -13.69 7.58 -1.22
CA ARG A 266 -14.89 7.05 -1.86
C ARG A 266 -15.41 5.79 -1.15
N GLU A 267 -14.55 4.80 -0.93
CA GLU A 267 -14.88 3.55 -0.22
C GLU A 267 -15.46 3.84 1.18
N LYS A 268 -14.88 4.82 1.91
CA LYS A 268 -15.37 5.23 3.22
C LYS A 268 -16.77 5.82 3.14
N LEU A 269 -17.01 6.76 2.22
CA LEU A 269 -18.33 7.37 2.04
C LEU A 269 -19.39 6.33 1.68
N GLU A 270 -19.10 5.43 0.73
CA GLU A 270 -19.99 4.35 0.32
C GLU A 270 -20.29 3.39 1.49
N ASN A 271 -19.27 3.01 2.25
CA ASN A 271 -19.42 2.13 3.41
C ASN A 271 -20.23 2.80 4.55
N ASP A 272 -19.98 4.08 4.82
CA ASP A 272 -20.67 4.84 5.85
C ASP A 272 -22.16 5.01 5.48
N ALA A 273 -22.46 5.30 4.21
CA ALA A 273 -23.83 5.33 3.70
C ALA A 273 -24.53 3.96 3.83
N ARG A 274 -23.84 2.88 3.45
CA ARG A 274 -24.37 1.51 3.59
C ARG A 274 -24.65 1.14 5.05
N LEU A 275 -23.76 1.51 5.97
CA LEU A 275 -23.93 1.25 7.40
C LEU A 275 -25.11 2.05 7.97
N GLN A 276 -25.25 3.32 7.58
CA GLN A 276 -26.37 4.16 7.98
C GLN A 276 -27.71 3.55 7.51
N GLY A 277 -27.83 3.15 6.25
CA GLY A 277 -29.05 2.51 5.75
C GLY A 277 -29.39 1.20 6.49
N LYS A 278 -28.37 0.39 6.86
CA LYS A 278 -28.56 -0.79 7.71
C LYS A 278 -29.07 -0.45 9.11
N LEU A 279 -28.57 0.64 9.69
CA LEU A 279 -29.02 1.12 11.01
C LEU A 279 -30.47 1.65 10.95
N GLU A 280 -30.82 2.41 9.91
CA GLU A 280 -32.18 2.93 9.68
C GLU A 280 -33.19 1.79 9.47
N ALA A 281 -32.86 0.80 8.64
CA ALA A 281 -33.70 -0.38 8.44
C ALA A 281 -33.90 -1.18 9.75
N LYS A 282 -32.84 -1.32 10.56
CA LYS A 282 -32.91 -1.99 11.86
C LYS A 282 -33.75 -1.22 12.88
N LEU A 283 -33.79 0.11 12.80
CA LEU A 283 -34.62 0.95 13.66
C LEU A 283 -36.11 0.84 13.29
N ALA A 284 -36.41 0.72 11.99
CA ALA A 284 -37.78 0.62 11.49
C ALA A 284 -38.51 -0.63 12.00
N ASP A 285 -37.82 -1.78 12.06
CA ASP A 285 -38.37 -3.03 12.61
C ASP A 285 -37.41 -3.67 13.62
N LEU A 286 -37.22 -2.98 14.74
CA LEU A 286 -36.29 -3.41 15.79
C LEU A 286 -36.68 -4.74 16.47
N PRO A 287 -37.97 -5.04 16.73
CA PRO A 287 -38.38 -6.33 17.27
C PRO A 287 -38.04 -7.48 16.32
N ALA A 288 -38.33 -7.40 15.02
CA ALA A 288 -37.98 -8.48 14.10
C ALA A 288 -36.47 -8.56 13.82
N ALA A 289 -35.77 -7.42 13.84
CA ALA A 289 -34.32 -7.36 13.62
C ALA A 289 -33.48 -7.67 14.87
N SER A 290 -34.10 -8.17 15.95
CA SER A 290 -33.39 -8.58 17.16
C SER A 290 -34.01 -9.78 17.87
N GLN A 291 -33.18 -10.50 18.62
CA GLN A 291 -33.65 -11.59 19.49
C GLN A 291 -34.14 -11.08 20.86
N ILE A 292 -34.34 -9.77 21.00
CA ILE A 292 -34.75 -9.16 22.27
C ILE A 292 -36.26 -9.27 22.38
N THR A 293 -36.73 -9.89 23.45
CA THR A 293 -38.15 -10.14 23.70
C THR A 293 -38.74 -9.18 24.74
N THR A 294 -37.90 -8.53 25.55
CA THR A 294 -38.38 -7.62 26.60
C THR A 294 -38.53 -6.18 26.06
N PRO A 295 -39.67 -5.49 26.31
CA PRO A 295 -39.89 -4.13 25.83
C PRO A 295 -38.82 -3.13 26.30
N ALA A 296 -38.41 -3.19 27.58
CA ALA A 296 -37.42 -2.29 28.14
C ALA A 296 -36.01 -2.44 27.52
N GLU A 297 -35.65 -3.62 27.03
CA GLU A 297 -34.40 -3.84 26.29
C GLU A 297 -34.49 -3.35 24.84
N LEU A 298 -35.66 -3.49 24.21
CA LEU A 298 -35.91 -2.94 22.88
C LEU A 298 -35.81 -1.41 22.90
N ASP A 299 -36.39 -0.75 23.90
CA ASP A 299 -36.32 0.71 24.04
C ASP A 299 -34.88 1.21 24.26
N ARG A 300 -34.10 0.52 25.11
CA ARG A 300 -32.68 0.82 25.30
C ARG A 300 -31.89 0.69 24.00
N LYS A 301 -32.17 -0.34 23.21
CA LYS A 301 -31.50 -0.56 21.92
C LYS A 301 -31.95 0.46 20.87
N ARG A 302 -33.22 0.84 20.86
CA ARG A 302 -33.78 1.90 20.01
C ARG A 302 -33.05 3.22 20.27
N ALA A 303 -33.00 3.65 21.53
CA ALA A 303 -32.30 4.86 21.93
C ALA A 303 -30.81 4.84 21.53
N MET A 304 -30.13 3.70 21.65
CA MET A 304 -28.74 3.55 21.22
C MET A 304 -28.57 3.73 19.71
N ILE A 305 -29.45 3.14 18.90
CA ILE A 305 -29.41 3.25 17.43
C ILE A 305 -29.74 4.68 17.00
N GLU A 306 -30.74 5.32 17.60
CA GLU A 306 -31.10 6.71 17.34
C GLU A 306 -29.94 7.66 17.67
N ALA A 307 -29.29 7.48 18.82
CA ALA A 307 -28.10 8.25 19.18
C ALA A 307 -26.94 8.03 18.18
N ALA A 308 -26.78 6.81 17.64
CA ALA A 308 -25.78 6.53 16.61
C ALA A 308 -26.10 7.23 15.28
N LEU A 309 -27.38 7.23 14.86
CA LEU A 309 -27.83 7.94 13.66
C LEU A 309 -27.69 9.46 13.81
N ALA A 310 -28.01 10.02 14.97
CA ALA A 310 -27.83 11.43 15.27
C ALA A 310 -26.35 11.84 15.14
N ARG A 311 -25.42 11.06 15.72
CA ARG A 311 -23.97 11.27 15.56
C ARG A 311 -23.51 11.16 14.11
N ALA A 312 -24.10 10.25 13.32
CA ALA A 312 -23.77 10.10 11.90
C ALA A 312 -24.25 11.31 11.08
N ARG A 313 -25.44 11.83 11.36
CA ARG A 313 -26.00 13.03 10.72
C ARG A 313 -25.20 14.29 11.05
N ALA A 314 -24.74 14.44 12.29
CA ALA A 314 -23.94 15.58 12.73
C ALA A 314 -22.52 15.64 12.13
N LYS A 315 -22.04 14.54 11.52
CA LYS A 315 -20.73 14.48 10.85
C LYS A 315 -20.80 14.80 9.35
N ARG A 316 -22.00 14.98 8.80
CA ARG A 316 -22.23 15.42 7.43
C ARG A 316 -22.22 16.93 7.37
#